data_AF-W8XWX6-F1
#
_entry.id   AF-W8XWX6-F1
#
_cell.length_a   1.000
_cell.length_b   1.000
_cell.length_c   1.000
_cell.angle_alpha   90.00
_cell.angle_beta   90.00
_cell.angle_gamma   90.00
#
_symmetry.space_group_name_H-M   'P 1'
#
loop_
_entity.id
_entity.type
_entity.pdbx_description
1 polymer ?
#
loop_
_entity_poly.entity_id
_entity_poly.type
_entity_poly.pdbx_seq_one_letter_code
_entity_poly.pdbx_strand_id
1 'polypeptide(L)'
;EGALNLATAGELELGEAAEIASTALNAFKADHLSVADAANILSGAANASATDVRELKYGLAASSAVAAGAGMTFKDTATTLAVFAQNGLKGSDAGTSLKTMLMRLNPTTKEAYNQMRDLGLITYNAQAGYDFLVKTVYNQLQGALAILSKL
;
A
#
# COMPACT_ATOMS: atom_id res chain seq x y z
N GLU A 1 -15.46 16.28 -1.67
CA GLU A 1 -16.56 15.49 -1.07
C GLU A 1 -16.07 14.19 -0.45
N GLY A 2 -15.39 13.31 -1.19
CA GLY A 2 -14.89 12.04 -0.65
C GLY A 2 -14.02 12.15 0.63
N ALA A 3 -13.00 13.02 0.62
CA ALA A 3 -12.12 13.19 1.78
C ALA A 3 -12.84 13.81 3.00
N LEU A 4 -13.87 14.63 2.77
CA LEU A 4 -14.69 15.19 3.84
C LEU A 4 -15.54 14.09 4.51
N ASN A 5 -16.14 13.21 3.70
CA ASN A 5 -16.90 12.07 4.21
C ASN A 5 -16.00 11.08 4.99
N LEU A 6 -14.77 10.86 4.51
CA LEU A 6 -13.77 10.05 5.20
C LEU A 6 -13.33 10.70 6.53
N ALA A 7 -13.15 12.02 6.55
CA ALA A 7 -12.84 12.78 7.77
C ALA A 7 -13.93 12.59 8.83
N THR A 8 -15.20 12.72 8.44
CA THR A 8 -16.34 12.50 9.34
C THR A 8 -16.44 11.05 9.82
N ALA A 9 -16.16 10.07 8.97
CA ALA A 9 -16.29 8.65 9.29
C ALA A 9 -15.20 8.12 10.26
N GLY A 10 -14.02 8.73 10.26
CA GLY A 10 -12.89 8.31 11.09
C GLY A 10 -12.51 9.28 12.22
N GLU A 11 -13.32 10.32 12.47
CA GLU A 11 -12.95 11.45 13.34
C GLU A 11 -11.57 12.03 13.00
N LEU A 12 -11.24 12.02 11.71
CA LEU A 12 -9.96 12.48 11.20
C LEU A 12 -10.00 13.95 10.83
N GLU A 13 -8.85 14.60 10.88
CA GLU A 13 -8.72 15.91 10.26
C GLU A 13 -8.83 15.79 8.74
N LEU A 14 -9.32 16.84 8.07
CA LEU A 14 -9.47 16.85 6.61
C LEU A 14 -8.16 16.57 5.88
N GLY A 15 -7.03 17.02 6.43
CA GLY A 15 -5.69 16.73 5.90
C GLY A 15 -5.36 15.23 5.97
N GLU A 16 -5.60 14.59 7.11
CA GLU A 16 -5.38 13.16 7.29
C GLU A 16 -6.25 12.33 6.34
N ALA A 17 -7.51 12.72 6.17
CA ALA A 17 -8.42 12.06 5.24
C ALA A 17 -7.96 12.24 3.78
N ALA A 18 -7.45 13.43 3.41
CA ALA A 18 -6.90 13.67 2.08
C ALA A 18 -5.65 12.80 1.80
N GLU A 19 -4.78 12.61 2.79
CA GLU A 19 -3.60 11.74 2.70
C GLU A 19 -3.97 10.28 2.51
N ILE A 20 -4.95 9.79 3.28
CA ILE A 20 -5.46 8.42 3.15
C ILE A 20 -6.08 8.22 1.76
N ALA A 21 -6.93 9.15 1.33
CA ALA A 21 -7.55 9.11 0.01
C ALA A 21 -6.49 9.10 -1.10
N SER A 22 -5.47 9.94 -0.98
CA SER A 22 -4.33 9.96 -1.91
C SER A 22 -3.60 8.62 -1.92
N THR A 23 -3.34 8.02 -0.76
CA THR A 23 -2.67 6.72 -0.65
C THR A 23 -3.50 5.62 -1.32
N ALA A 24 -4.79 5.53 -1.01
CA ALA A 24 -5.69 4.53 -1.60
C ALA A 24 -5.77 4.69 -3.13
N LEU A 25 -6.03 5.91 -3.61
CA LEU A 25 -6.22 6.18 -5.04
C LEU A 25 -4.93 6.11 -5.86
N ASN A 26 -3.78 6.46 -5.28
CA ASN A 26 -2.53 6.55 -6.02
C ASN A 26 -1.64 5.32 -5.90
N ALA A 27 -1.53 4.71 -4.70
CA ALA A 27 -0.74 3.50 -4.53
C ALA A 27 -1.50 2.28 -5.06
N PHE A 28 -2.82 2.23 -4.84
CA PHE A 28 -3.67 1.09 -5.22
C PHE A 28 -4.57 1.42 -6.42
N LYS A 29 -4.01 2.08 -7.45
CA LYS A 29 -4.73 2.46 -8.68
C LYS A 29 -5.45 1.29 -9.36
N ALA A 30 -4.88 0.09 -9.27
CA ALA A 30 -5.44 -1.13 -9.86
C ALA A 30 -6.76 -1.57 -9.21
N ASP A 31 -7.04 -1.11 -7.98
CA ASP A 31 -8.26 -1.46 -7.26
C ASP A 31 -9.47 -0.61 -7.70
N HIS A 32 -9.25 0.46 -8.48
CA HIS A 32 -10.29 1.37 -8.95
C HIS A 32 -11.19 1.92 -7.84
N LEU A 33 -10.60 2.17 -6.67
CA LEU A 33 -11.32 2.62 -5.48
C LEU A 33 -11.88 4.02 -5.67
N SER A 34 -13.06 4.28 -5.09
CA SER A 34 -13.46 5.62 -4.72
C SER A 34 -12.94 5.98 -3.32
N VAL A 35 -12.99 7.26 -2.95
CA VAL A 35 -12.65 7.67 -1.58
C VAL A 35 -13.63 7.06 -0.56
N ALA A 36 -14.89 6.86 -0.95
CA ALA A 36 -15.89 6.22 -0.10
C ALA A 36 -15.54 4.74 0.17
N ASP A 37 -15.02 4.03 -0.83
CA ASP A 37 -14.55 2.64 -0.66
C ASP A 37 -13.39 2.57 0.32
N ALA A 38 -12.42 3.49 0.18
CA ALA A 38 -11.29 3.58 1.11
C ALA A 38 -11.76 3.83 2.55
N ALA A 39 -12.74 4.72 2.74
CA ALA A 39 -13.35 4.96 4.05
C ALA A 39 -14.01 3.72 4.63
N ASN A 40 -14.87 3.06 3.84
CA ASN A 40 -15.58 1.87 4.28
C ASN A 40 -14.63 0.72 4.65
N ILE A 41 -13.56 0.53 3.88
CA ILE A 41 -12.53 -0.49 4.15
C ILE A 41 -11.83 -0.19 5.47
N LEU A 42 -11.38 1.05 5.69
CA LEU A 42 -10.64 1.38 6.90
C LEU A 42 -11.51 1.39 8.15
N SER A 43 -12.72 1.96 8.08
CA SER A 43 -13.67 1.91 9.18
C SER A 43 -14.07 0.46 9.48
N GLY A 44 -14.29 -0.37 8.46
CA GLY A 44 -14.55 -1.80 8.65
C GLY A 44 -13.40 -2.55 9.31
N ALA A 45 -12.16 -2.29 8.88
CA ALA A 45 -10.96 -2.90 9.45
C ALA A 45 -10.70 -2.44 10.90
N ALA A 46 -10.89 -1.15 11.19
CA ALA A 46 -10.82 -0.60 12.54
C ALA A 46 -11.87 -1.23 13.46
N ASN A 47 -13.15 -1.26 13.03
CA ASN A 47 -14.24 -1.86 13.81
C ASN A 47 -14.06 -3.35 14.10
N ALA A 48 -13.33 -4.07 13.25
CA ALA A 48 -13.12 -5.51 13.36
C ALA A 48 -11.84 -5.90 14.12
N SER A 49 -11.09 -4.94 14.67
CA SER A 49 -9.80 -5.21 15.30
C SER A 49 -9.49 -4.25 16.45
N ALA A 50 -8.34 -4.44 17.10
CA ALA A 50 -7.86 -3.57 18.17
C ALA A 50 -7.17 -2.28 17.65
N THR A 51 -7.58 -1.70 16.51
CA THR A 51 -6.96 -0.50 15.93
C THR A 51 -7.97 0.59 15.61
N ASP A 52 -7.50 1.78 15.24
CA ASP A 52 -8.32 2.86 14.70
C ASP A 52 -7.86 3.31 13.31
N VAL A 53 -8.66 4.17 12.66
CA VAL A 53 -8.38 4.64 11.28
C VAL A 53 -7.07 5.45 11.22
N ARG A 54 -6.70 6.18 12.28
CA ARG A 54 -5.46 6.96 12.34
C ARG A 54 -4.24 6.04 12.49
N GLU A 55 -4.33 4.98 13.28
CA GLU A 55 -3.30 3.94 13.35
C GLU A 55 -3.14 3.22 12.00
N LEU A 56 -4.24 2.88 11.33
CA LEU A 56 -4.18 2.30 9.98
C LEU A 56 -3.51 3.26 8.98
N LYS A 57 -3.77 4.57 9.06
CA LYS A 57 -3.06 5.58 8.24
C LYS A 57 -1.54 5.46 8.41
N TYR A 58 -1.05 5.36 9.64
CA TYR A 58 0.39 5.23 9.88
C TYR A 58 0.96 3.92 9.33
N GLY A 59 0.23 2.81 9.47
CA GLY A 59 0.62 1.53 8.88
C GLY A 59 0.66 1.58 7.35
N LEU A 60 -0.32 2.22 6.73
CA LEU A 60 -0.39 2.43 5.28
C LEU A 60 0.72 3.34 4.78
N ALA A 61 1.05 4.42 5.49
CA ALA A 61 2.15 5.31 5.12
C ALA A 61 3.48 4.56 5.04
N ALA A 62 3.71 3.59 5.93
CA ALA A 62 4.93 2.78 5.95
C ALA A 62 4.95 1.64 4.92
N SER A 63 3.79 1.09 4.52
CA SER A 63 3.71 -0.18 3.78
C SER A 63 3.07 -0.11 2.39
N SER A 64 2.20 0.88 2.13
CA SER A 64 1.31 0.93 0.96
C SER A 64 2.03 0.76 -0.38
N ALA A 65 3.14 1.46 -0.60
CA ALA A 65 3.89 1.38 -1.86
C ALA A 65 4.45 -0.03 -2.11
N VAL A 66 4.93 -0.71 -1.06
CA VAL A 66 5.49 -2.06 -1.16
C VAL A 66 4.37 -3.10 -1.31
N ALA A 67 3.27 -2.94 -0.58
CA ALA A 67 2.10 -3.80 -0.68
C ALA A 67 1.47 -3.75 -2.09
N ALA A 68 1.23 -2.56 -2.62
CA ALA A 68 0.73 -2.38 -3.97
C ALA A 68 1.70 -2.94 -5.03
N GLY A 69 3.00 -2.69 -4.86
CA GLY A 69 4.03 -3.25 -5.74
C GLY A 69 4.10 -4.77 -5.71
N ALA A 70 3.76 -5.39 -4.57
CA ALA A 70 3.63 -6.83 -4.42
C ALA A 70 2.28 -7.39 -4.92
N GLY A 71 1.40 -6.53 -5.46
CA GLY A 71 0.10 -6.92 -6.00
C GLY A 71 -1.00 -7.08 -4.96
N MET A 72 -0.80 -6.62 -3.72
CA MET A 72 -1.87 -6.60 -2.71
C MET A 72 -2.87 -5.49 -3.03
N THR A 73 -4.15 -5.76 -2.73
CA THR A 73 -5.19 -4.74 -2.76
C THR A 73 -5.11 -3.85 -1.50
N PHE A 74 -5.70 -2.66 -1.56
CA PHE A 74 -5.87 -1.76 -0.42
C PHE A 74 -6.62 -2.46 0.71
N LYS A 75 -7.66 -3.23 0.37
CA LYS A 75 -8.45 -4.00 1.33
C LYS A 75 -7.60 -5.06 2.03
N ASP A 76 -6.82 -5.84 1.30
CA ASP A 76 -5.97 -6.87 1.89
C ASP A 76 -4.89 -6.24 2.76
N THR A 77 -4.33 -5.11 2.32
CA THR A 77 -3.34 -4.35 3.08
C THR A 77 -3.93 -3.83 4.40
N ALA A 78 -5.08 -3.15 4.35
CA ALA A 78 -5.77 -2.64 5.53
C ALA A 78 -6.18 -3.77 6.49
N THR A 79 -6.69 -4.88 5.94
CA THR A 79 -7.07 -6.07 6.73
C THR A 79 -5.85 -6.71 7.41
N THR A 80 -4.72 -6.79 6.71
CA THR A 80 -3.48 -7.33 7.27
C THR A 80 -2.98 -6.46 8.43
N LEU A 81 -3.01 -5.13 8.27
CA LEU A 81 -2.66 -4.19 9.33
C LEU A 81 -3.60 -4.30 10.54
N ALA A 82 -4.90 -4.49 10.31
CA ALA A 82 -5.87 -4.75 11.38
C ALA A 82 -5.59 -6.07 12.12
N VAL A 83 -5.23 -7.13 11.39
CA VAL A 83 -4.80 -8.40 12.01
C VAL A 83 -3.52 -8.22 12.82
N PHE A 84 -2.55 -7.44 12.34
CA PHE A 84 -1.34 -7.12 13.10
C PHE A 84 -1.68 -6.39 14.40
N ALA A 85 -2.60 -5.43 14.34
CA ALA A 85 -3.04 -4.69 15.51
C ALA A 85 -3.71 -5.58 16.56
N GLN A 86 -4.48 -6.58 16.12
CA GLN A 86 -5.05 -7.60 17.00
C GLN A 86 -3.98 -8.43 17.72
N ASN A 87 -2.79 -8.54 17.14
CA ASN A 87 -1.62 -9.21 17.70
C ASN A 87 -0.64 -8.23 18.39
N GLY A 88 -1.07 -6.99 18.65
CA GLY A 88 -0.29 -6.00 19.40
C GLY A 88 0.67 -5.14 18.56
N LEU A 89 0.72 -5.33 17.24
CA LEU A 89 1.51 -4.48 16.33
C LEU A 89 0.60 -3.46 15.67
N LYS A 90 0.69 -2.19 16.05
CA LYS A 90 -0.19 -1.12 15.55
C LYS A 90 0.58 -0.02 14.84
N GLY A 91 -0.13 0.84 14.13
CA GLY A 91 0.45 2.04 13.54
C GLY A 91 1.63 1.75 12.60
N SER A 92 2.66 2.59 12.71
CA SER A 92 3.89 2.49 11.90
C SER A 92 4.65 1.17 12.09
N ASP A 93 4.57 0.55 13.27
CA ASP A 93 5.26 -0.71 13.55
C ASP A 93 4.62 -1.86 12.76
N ALA A 94 3.29 -1.87 12.69
CA ALA A 94 2.54 -2.80 11.83
C ALA A 94 2.94 -2.64 10.36
N GLY A 95 2.97 -1.39 9.88
CA GLY A 95 3.35 -1.08 8.50
C GLY A 95 4.79 -1.46 8.17
N THR A 96 5.73 -1.19 9.07
CA THR A 96 7.15 -1.56 8.89
C THR A 96 7.33 -3.07 8.90
N SER A 97 6.60 -3.78 9.76
CA SER A 97 6.58 -5.24 9.79
C SER A 97 6.03 -5.82 8.48
N LEU A 98 4.92 -5.28 7.97
CA LEU A 98 4.33 -5.72 6.70
C LEU A 98 5.29 -5.47 5.53
N LYS A 99 5.84 -4.25 5.44
CA LYS A 99 6.87 -3.91 4.45
C LYS A 99 8.05 -4.89 4.51
N THR A 100 8.54 -5.19 5.71
CA THR A 100 9.67 -6.11 5.91
C THR A 100 9.32 -7.53 5.49
N MET A 101 8.12 -8.00 5.83
CA MET A 101 7.61 -9.29 5.39
C MET A 101 7.57 -9.39 3.86
N LEU A 102 6.96 -8.40 3.19
CA LEU A 102 6.84 -8.36 1.74
C LEU A 102 8.20 -8.29 1.03
N MET A 103 9.15 -7.49 1.54
CA MET A 103 10.50 -7.43 0.99
C MET A 103 11.26 -8.76 1.15
N ARG A 104 11.01 -9.52 2.22
CA ARG A 104 11.62 -10.83 2.46
C ARG A 104 11.02 -11.95 1.60
N LEU A 105 9.82 -11.77 1.04
CA LEU A 105 9.25 -12.68 0.06
C LEU A 105 9.99 -12.63 -1.29
N ASN A 106 10.84 -11.63 -1.50
CA ASN A 106 11.83 -11.68 -2.58
C ASN A 106 13.08 -12.42 -2.06
N PRO A 107 13.37 -13.65 -2.53
CA PRO A 107 14.47 -14.42 -2.00
C PRO A 107 15.81 -13.72 -2.25
N THR A 108 16.58 -13.51 -1.19
CA THR A 108 17.92 -12.90 -1.28
C THR A 108 19.05 -13.95 -1.29
N THR A 109 18.71 -15.23 -1.11
CA THR A 109 19.65 -16.37 -1.18
C THR A 109 19.18 -17.42 -2.18
N LYS A 110 20.11 -18.22 -2.69
CA LYS A 110 19.83 -19.27 -3.68
C LYS A 110 18.96 -20.38 -3.10
N GLU A 111 19.14 -20.68 -1.82
CA GLU A 111 18.38 -21.68 -1.07
C GLU A 111 16.92 -21.24 -0.89
N ALA A 112 16.69 -19.98 -0.48
CA ALA A 112 15.35 -19.42 -0.37
C ALA A 112 14.65 -19.35 -1.73
N TYR A 113 15.38 -18.99 -2.79
CA TYR A 113 14.86 -18.99 -4.16
C TYR A 113 14.39 -20.38 -4.58
N ASN A 114 15.22 -21.41 -4.38
CA ASN A 114 14.85 -22.78 -4.75
C ASN A 114 13.64 -23.28 -3.96
N GLN A 115 13.59 -23.05 -2.65
CA GLN A 115 12.45 -23.45 -1.82
C GLN A 115 11.16 -22.74 -2.23
N MET A 116 11.22 -21.44 -2.48
CA MET A 116 10.03 -20.67 -2.88
C MET A 116 9.60 -20.99 -4.33
N ARG A 117 10.54 -21.35 -5.22
CA ARG A 117 10.24 -21.92 -6.55
C ARG A 117 9.56 -23.29 -6.42
N ASP A 118 10.06 -24.16 -5.56
CA ASP A 118 9.52 -25.51 -5.35
C ASP A 118 8.12 -25.46 -4.70
N LEU A 119 7.84 -24.41 -3.90
CA LEU A 119 6.51 -24.10 -3.36
C LEU A 119 5.56 -23.40 -4.37
N GLY A 120 6.04 -23.08 -5.58
CA GLY A 120 5.25 -22.39 -6.60
C GLY A 120 4.98 -20.90 -6.31
N LEU A 121 5.70 -20.30 -5.37
CA LEU A 121 5.48 -18.93 -4.89
C LEU A 121 6.29 -17.87 -5.68
N ILE A 122 7.18 -18.30 -6.57
CA ILE A 122 8.00 -17.41 -7.40
C ILE A 122 7.73 -17.66 -8.88
N THR A 123 7.23 -16.62 -9.55
CA THR A 123 7.07 -16.54 -11.02
C THR A 123 7.91 -15.42 -11.64
N TYR A 124 8.79 -14.76 -10.88
CA TYR A 124 9.41 -13.50 -11.32
C TYR A 124 10.62 -13.67 -12.26
N ASN A 125 10.51 -13.06 -13.44
CA ASN A 125 11.60 -12.75 -14.35
C ASN A 125 12.18 -11.38 -13.96
N ALA A 126 13.28 -11.37 -13.21
CA ALA A 126 13.91 -10.16 -12.68
C ALA A 126 14.26 -9.11 -13.76
N GLN A 127 14.51 -9.53 -15.00
CA GLN A 127 14.77 -8.63 -16.13
C GLN A 127 13.54 -7.79 -16.49
N ALA A 128 12.36 -8.41 -16.53
CA ALA A 128 11.11 -7.70 -16.84
C ALA A 128 10.76 -6.65 -15.77
N GLY A 129 11.10 -6.93 -14.49
CA GLY A 129 10.95 -5.98 -13.40
C GLY A 129 11.89 -4.78 -13.52
N TYR A 130 13.15 -5.01 -13.87
CA TYR A 130 14.11 -3.94 -14.14
C TYR A 130 13.69 -3.08 -15.34
N ASP A 131 13.29 -3.71 -16.44
CA ASP A 131 12.85 -3.02 -17.66
C ASP A 131 11.59 -2.19 -17.40
N PHE A 132 10.65 -2.70 -16.58
CA PHE A 132 9.46 -1.97 -16.14
C PHE A 132 9.82 -0.73 -15.31
N LEU A 133 10.75 -0.86 -14.34
CA LEU A 133 11.19 0.25 -13.50
C LEU A 133 11.85 1.35 -14.33
N VAL A 134 12.79 0.99 -15.21
CA VAL A 134 13.48 1.94 -16.09
C VAL A 134 12.47 2.67 -16.99
N LYS A 135 11.54 1.93 -17.60
CA LYS A 135 10.50 2.52 -18.47
C LYS A 135 9.56 3.45 -17.71
N THR A 136 9.16 3.08 -16.50
CA THR A 136 8.21 3.87 -15.69
C THR A 136 8.84 5.18 -15.22
N VAL A 137 10.06 5.13 -14.69
CA VAL A 137 10.80 6.33 -14.25
C VAL A 137 11.08 7.26 -15.44
N TYR A 138 11.51 6.70 -16.58
CA TYR A 138 11.75 7.48 -17.79
C TYR A 138 10.49 8.23 -18.25
N ASN A 139 9.34 7.57 -18.29
CA ASN A 139 8.08 8.18 -18.71
C ASN A 139 7.61 9.28 -17.75
N GLN A 140 7.79 9.10 -16.44
CA GLN A 140 7.45 10.13 -15.45
C GLN A 140 8.33 11.38 -15.61
N LEU A 141 9.63 11.21 -15.87
CA LEU A 141 10.55 12.32 -16.10
C LEU A 141 10.20 13.09 -17.39
N GLN A 142 9.85 12.38 -18.47
CA GLN A 142 9.43 13.02 -19.73
C GLN A 142 8.13 13.80 -19.57
N GLY A 143 7.16 13.26 -18.81
CA GLY A 143 5.92 13.98 -18.50
C GLY A 143 6.18 15.28 -17.74
N ALA A 144 7.06 15.25 -16.73
CA ALA A 144 7.44 16.43 -15.96
C ALA A 144 8.17 17.48 -16.82
N LEU A 145 9.10 17.04 -17.68
CA LEU A 145 9.83 17.91 -18.61
C LEU A 145 8.91 18.59 -19.63
N ALA A 146 7.91 17.86 -20.16
CA ALA A 146 6.95 18.40 -21.11
C ALA A 146 5.99 19.43 -20.51
N ILE A 147 5.75 19.37 -19.20
CA ILE A 147 4.99 20.40 -18.47
C ILE A 147 5.85 21.65 -18.30
N LEU A 148 7.12 21.48 -17.92
CA LEU A 148 8.07 22.59 -17.73
C LEU A 148 8.37 23.33 -19.03
N SER A 149 8.37 22.65 -20.19
CA SER A 149 8.61 23.30 -21.48
C SER A 149 7.42 24.08 -22.04
N LYS A 150 6.26 24.01 -21.39
CA LYS A 150 5.01 24.70 -21.79
C LYS A 150 4.69 25.92 -20.90
N LEU A 151 5.53 26.19 -19.92
CA LEU A 151 5.53 27.39 -19.06
C LEU A 151 6.54 28.40 -19.62
#